data_AF-A0A4Q4CW79-F1
#
_entry.id   AF-A0A4Q4CW79-F1
#
_cell.length_a   1.000
_cell.length_b   1.000
_cell.length_c   1.000
_cell.angle_alpha   90.00
_cell.angle_beta   90.00
_cell.angle_gamma   90.00
#
_symmetry.space_group_name_H-M   'P 1'
#
loop_
_entity.id
_entity.type
_entity.pdbx_description
1 polymer ?
#
loop_
_entity_poly.entity_id
_entity_poly.type
_entity_poly.pdbx_seq_one_letter_code
_entity_poly.pdbx_strand_id
1 'polypeptide(L)' 'MPLPHGPAWPNRWTLAPLTNKQSHVDGTLSDDEYAWLVARAHGGFGLVMTCAAYV' A
#
# COMPACT_ATOMS: atom_id res chain seq x y z
N MET A 1 8.81 -15.94 4.56
CA MET A 1 10.06 -15.25 4.95
C MET A 1 9.88 -14.70 6.35
N PRO A 2 10.59 -15.19 7.38
CA PRO A 2 10.48 -14.68 8.73
C PRO A 2 10.96 -13.22 8.82
N LEU A 3 10.38 -12.47 9.76
CA LEU A 3 10.80 -11.13 10.16
C LEU A 3 11.32 -11.16 11.60
N PRO A 4 12.08 -10.15 12.08
CA PRO A 4 12.44 -10.04 13.50
C PRO A 4 11.23 -9.93 14.42
N HIS A 5 10.15 -9.29 13.95
CA HIS A 5 8.88 -9.13 14.65
C HIS A 5 7.71 -9.25 13.65
N GLY A 6 6.57 -9.75 14.11
CA GLY A 6 5.36 -9.91 13.29
C GLY A 6 5.32 -11.18 12.42
N PRO A 7 4.27 -11.36 11.61
CA PRO A 7 4.08 -12.54 10.77
C PRO A 7 5.08 -12.61 9.62
N ALA A 8 5.43 -13.83 9.22
CA ALA A 8 6.31 -14.09 8.09
C ALA A 8 5.63 -13.73 6.75
N TRP A 9 6.29 -12.96 5.89
CA TRP A 9 5.75 -12.63 4.55
C TRP A 9 5.70 -13.87 3.64
N PRO A 10 4.70 -13.99 2.74
CA PRO A 10 4.60 -15.12 1.81
C PRO A 10 5.72 -15.11 0.75
N ASN A 11 6.21 -13.94 0.36
CA ASN A 11 7.25 -13.78 -0.68
C ASN A 11 8.11 -12.52 -0.43
N ARG A 12 8.94 -12.14 -1.41
CA ARG A 12 9.82 -10.96 -1.36
C ARG A 12 9.38 -9.79 -2.28
N TRP A 13 8.24 -9.91 -2.95
CA TRP A 13 7.71 -8.86 -3.82
C TRP A 13 6.97 -7.84 -2.97
N THR A 14 7.33 -6.56 -3.09
CA THR A 14 6.69 -5.47 -2.34
C THR A 14 6.26 -4.34 -3.27
N LEU A 15 5.18 -3.65 -2.91
CA LEU A 15 4.80 -2.40 -3.55
C LEU A 15 5.52 -1.25 -2.85
N ALA A 16 6.32 -0.48 -3.60
CA ALA A 16 6.95 0.73 -3.10
C ALA A 16 5.93 1.89 -2.93
N PRO A 17 6.20 2.87 -2.06
CA PRO A 17 5.38 4.08 -1.94
C PRO A 17 5.23 4.82 -3.27
N LEU A 18 3.97 5.12 -3.64
CA LEU A 18 3.61 5.66 -4.95
C LEU A 18 2.56 6.76 -4.79
N THR A 19 3.02 8.00 -4.62
CA THR A 19 2.16 9.21 -4.55
C THR A 19 1.57 9.50 -5.93
N ASN A 20 0.42 8.89 -6.18
CA ASN A 20 -0.28 8.82 -7.47
C ASN A 20 -1.31 9.94 -7.70
N LYS A 21 -1.53 10.81 -6.72
CA LYS A 21 -2.50 11.94 -6.74
C LYS A 21 -3.98 11.55 -6.91
N GLN A 22 -4.38 10.36 -6.46
CA GLN A 22 -5.80 9.96 -6.43
C GLN A 22 -6.55 10.51 -5.20
N SER A 23 -5.86 10.94 -4.15
CA SER A 23 -6.42 11.53 -2.93
C SER A 23 -7.24 12.80 -3.22
N HIS A 24 -8.16 13.15 -2.32
CA HIS A 24 -8.94 14.39 -2.43
C HIS A 24 -8.08 15.66 -2.25
N VAL A 25 -8.63 16.82 -2.59
CA VAL A 25 -7.92 18.12 -2.56
C VAL A 25 -7.48 18.58 -1.16
N ASP A 26 -8.06 18.00 -0.11
CA ASP A 26 -7.72 18.19 1.30
C ASP A 26 -6.73 17.12 1.83
N GLY A 27 -6.30 16.18 0.98
CA GLY A 27 -5.43 15.06 1.32
C GLY A 27 -6.14 13.84 1.90
N THR A 28 -7.47 13.82 1.97
CA THR A 28 -8.21 12.63 2.43
C THR A 28 -8.22 11.50 1.39
N LEU A 29 -8.29 10.26 1.86
CA LEU A 29 -8.32 9.06 1.02
C LEU A 29 -9.61 9.03 0.19
N SER A 30 -9.49 8.86 -1.12
CA SER A 30 -10.63 8.69 -2.03
C SER A 30 -10.98 7.22 -2.26
N ASP A 31 -12.20 6.97 -2.74
CA ASP A 31 -12.65 5.63 -3.15
C ASP A 31 -11.77 5.04 -4.28
N ASP A 32 -11.28 5.89 -5.21
CA ASP A 32 -10.35 5.47 -6.25
C ASP A 32 -9.00 5.04 -5.66
N GLU A 33 -8.43 5.78 -4.70
CA GLU A 33 -7.19 5.39 -4.05
C GLU A 33 -7.36 4.13 -3.19
N TYR A 34 -8.50 3.99 -2.51
CA TYR A 34 -8.86 2.79 -1.76
C TYR A 34 -8.99 1.55 -2.66
N ALA A 35 -9.82 1.62 -3.70
CA ALA A 35 -10.01 0.52 -4.65
C ALA A 35 -8.69 0.14 -5.35
N TRP A 36 -7.87 1.15 -5.65
CA TRP A 36 -6.54 0.96 -6.21
C TRP A 36 -5.59 0.24 -5.25
N LEU A 37 -5.57 0.58 -3.96
CA LEU A 37 -4.80 -0.13 -2.92
C LEU A 37 -5.30 -1.57 -2.71
N VAL A 38 -6.61 -1.80 -2.68
CA VAL A 38 -7.22 -3.14 -2.54
C VAL A 38 -6.87 -4.03 -3.74
N ALA A 39 -6.95 -3.51 -4.97
CA ALA A 39 -6.51 -4.23 -6.16
C ALA A 39 -5.01 -4.58 -6.09
N ARG A 40 -4.18 -3.70 -5.52
CA ARG A 40 -2.75 -3.99 -5.28
C ARG A 40 -2.56 -5.07 -4.21
N ALA A 41 -3.38 -5.12 -3.15
CA ALA A 41 -3.34 -6.20 -2.15
C ALA A 41 -3.72 -7.58 -2.73
N HIS A 42 -4.73 -7.65 -3.61
CA HIS A 42 -5.08 -8.88 -4.34
C HIS A 42 -4.00 -9.33 -5.32
N GLY A 43 -3.06 -8.45 -5.72
CA GLY A 43 -1.91 -8.77 -6.57
C GLY A 43 -0.84 -9.67 -5.95
N GLY A 44 -0.98 -10.06 -4.67
CA GLY A 44 -0.12 -11.08 -4.05
C GLY A 44 1.25 -10.59 -3.58
N PHE A 45 1.47 -9.29 -3.44
CA PHE A 45 2.67 -8.73 -2.81
C PHE A 45 2.77 -9.18 -1.34
N GLY A 46 3.99 -9.46 -0.86
CA GLY A 46 4.27 -9.71 0.55
C GLY A 46 4.14 -8.48 1.45
N LEU A 47 4.19 -7.27 0.87
CA LEU A 47 3.86 -6.00 1.51
C LEU A 47 3.27 -5.03 0.49
N VAL A 48 2.20 -4.34 0.86
CA VAL A 48 1.68 -3.13 0.18
C VAL A 48 1.95 -1.93 1.09
N MET A 49 2.54 -0.87 0.54
CA MET A 49 2.76 0.40 1.24
C MET A 49 1.97 1.52 0.55
N THR A 50 1.50 2.50 1.33
CA THR A 50 0.70 3.64 0.85
C THR A 50 1.54 4.67 0.09
N CYS A 51 0.89 5.71 -0.42
CA CYS A 51 1.56 6.97 -0.78
C CYS A 51 2.30 7.59 0.43
N ALA A 52 3.15 8.58 0.17
CA ALA A 52 3.74 9.40 1.22
C ALA A 52 2.67 10.37 1.78
N ALA A 53 2.30 10.18 3.04
CA ALA A 53 1.35 11.05 3.75
C ALA A 53 2.07 12.17 4.53
N TYR A 54 1.40 13.30 4.67
CA TYR A 54 1.87 14.47 5.42
C TYR A 54 1.38 14.45 6.88
N VAL A 55 2.08 15.15 7.80
CA VAL A 55 1.84 15.20 9.26
C VAL A 55 2.04 16.59 9.86
#